data_AF-A0A816SNF2-F1
#
_entry.id   AF-A0A816SNF2-F1
#
_cell.length_a   1.000
_cell.length_b   1.000
_cell.length_c   1.000
_cell.angle_alpha   90.00
_cell.angle_beta   90.00
_cell.angle_gamma   90.00
#
_symmetry.space_group_name_H-M   'P 1'
#
loop_
_entity.id
_entity.type
_entity.pdbx_description
1 polymer ?
#
loop_
_entity_poly.entity_id
_entity_poly.type
_entity_poly.pdbx_seq_one_letter_code
_entity_poly.pdbx_strand_id
1 'polypeptide(L)'
;MSTSKPVEWVTALIERFEDQLPIKCGELTNQMRLNLEQNKECLISLSRFKFSLVINGLTDILKTIDNTRYGGFDQEKNIYESYLIVLDAVEQCLANTKDMSTSRLHEAIYVNKLLPVVCKLLNVPGDGITVQHVRQLASNVLFALSVNNFSTLFSKVVSRLESLITSGDETYEAGDLDLIQHMNVDMLKLTRLLNEKVQKWRLLKKIHHTELVKSVEKAIWNWLDTYPEEFTDLQKRPNAELSDNCEKLFELLDAFGESNRRKVQYVWPLQTMLLVLCPIILEELVYALEKGGPCSAEHLRKRNFVDALKRQLHAQ
;
A
#
# COMPACT_ATOMS: atom_id res chain seq x y z
N MET A 1 26.98 -15.45 31.57
CA MET A 1 27.67 -14.80 30.44
C MET A 1 27.63 -15.65 29.17
N SER A 2 26.44 -16.01 28.65
CA SER A 2 26.33 -16.98 27.54
C SER A 2 25.39 -16.56 26.40
N THR A 3 24.91 -15.31 26.36
CA THR A 3 23.95 -14.82 25.35
C THR A 3 24.55 -13.88 24.29
N SER A 4 25.82 -13.47 24.39
CA SER A 4 26.42 -12.47 23.48
C SER A 4 26.82 -13.05 22.11
N LYS A 5 27.36 -14.27 22.08
CA LYS A 5 27.89 -14.89 20.84
C LYS A 5 26.86 -14.97 19.70
N PRO A 6 25.59 -15.37 19.92
CA PRO A 6 24.59 -15.38 18.84
C PRO A 6 24.25 -13.99 18.30
N VAL A 7 24.35 -12.94 19.13
CA VAL A 7 24.11 -11.55 18.69
C VAL A 7 25.28 -11.07 17.85
N GLU A 8 26.51 -11.27 18.32
CA GLU A 8 27.75 -10.91 17.63
C GLU A 8 27.82 -11.54 16.22
N TRP A 9 27.41 -12.81 16.09
CA TRP A 9 27.42 -13.50 14.80
C TRP A 9 26.41 -12.93 13.80
N VAL A 10 25.21 -12.59 14.27
CA VAL A 10 24.20 -11.95 13.43
C VAL A 10 24.66 -10.55 13.02
N THR A 11 25.26 -9.78 13.93
CA THR A 11 25.83 -8.47 13.62
C THR A 11 26.95 -8.56 12.58
N ALA A 12 27.90 -9.48 12.75
CA ALA A 12 28.98 -9.70 11.77
C ALA A 12 28.45 -10.14 10.39
N LEU A 13 27.34 -10.90 10.35
CA LEU A 13 26.68 -11.27 9.09
C LEU A 13 26.02 -10.06 8.43
N ILE A 14 25.37 -9.18 9.21
CA ILE A 14 24.77 -7.93 8.72
C ILE A 14 25.87 -7.01 8.14
N GLU A 15 26.99 -6.84 8.84
CA GLU A 15 28.13 -6.05 8.37
C GLU A 15 28.70 -6.63 7.07
N ARG A 16 28.94 -7.94 7.02
CA ARG A 16 29.41 -8.62 5.79
C ARG A 16 28.43 -8.46 4.62
N PHE A 17 27.13 -8.51 4.90
CA PHE A 17 26.10 -8.29 3.89
C PHE A 17 26.14 -6.85 3.37
N GLU A 18 26.26 -5.84 4.25
CA GLU A 18 26.39 -4.42 3.87
C GLU A 18 27.63 -4.18 3.01
N ASP A 19 28.79 -4.69 3.43
CA ASP A 19 30.07 -4.47 2.75
C ASP A 19 30.09 -5.04 1.32
N GLN A 20 29.25 -6.04 1.03
CA GLN A 20 29.15 -6.70 -0.27
C GLN A 20 28.11 -6.07 -1.20
N LEU A 21 27.39 -5.03 -0.77
CA LEU A 21 26.40 -4.36 -1.61
C LEU A 21 27.05 -3.61 -2.79
N PRO A 22 26.38 -3.49 -3.95
CA PRO A 22 26.87 -2.74 -5.10
C PRO A 22 27.30 -1.30 -4.77
N ILE A 23 26.66 -0.64 -3.80
CA ILE A 23 27.03 0.71 -3.37
C ILE A 23 28.44 0.80 -2.74
N LYS A 24 28.97 -0.31 -2.19
CA LYS A 24 30.30 -0.40 -1.58
C LYS A 24 31.33 -1.02 -2.53
N CYS A 25 30.92 -2.07 -3.25
CA CYS A 25 31.81 -2.88 -4.08
C CYS A 25 31.82 -2.50 -5.56
N GLY A 26 30.85 -1.72 -6.05
CA GLY A 26 30.67 -1.47 -7.48
C GLY A 26 30.14 -2.70 -8.22
N GLU A 27 30.62 -2.92 -9.44
CA GLU A 27 30.21 -4.07 -10.25
C GLU A 27 30.58 -5.42 -9.60
N LEU A 28 29.56 -6.23 -9.33
CA LEU A 28 29.74 -7.52 -8.66
C LEU A 28 30.16 -8.62 -9.65
N THR A 29 31.24 -9.34 -9.30
CA THR A 29 31.61 -10.59 -9.97
C THR A 29 30.59 -11.71 -9.67
N ASN A 30 30.58 -12.77 -10.47
CA ASN A 30 29.68 -13.92 -10.25
C ASN A 30 29.84 -14.53 -8.84
N GLN A 31 31.07 -14.63 -8.34
CA GLN A 31 31.33 -15.16 -7.00
C GLN A 31 30.81 -14.23 -5.90
N MET A 32 30.98 -12.91 -6.07
CA MET A 32 30.44 -11.92 -5.13
C MET A 32 28.92 -11.96 -5.07
N ARG A 33 28.24 -12.10 -6.22
CA ARG A 33 26.78 -12.25 -6.26
C ARG A 33 26.31 -13.49 -5.52
N LEU A 34 26.96 -14.64 -5.73
CA LEU A 34 26.63 -15.87 -5.01
C LEU A 34 26.81 -15.73 -3.49
N ASN A 35 27.91 -15.09 -3.06
CA ASN A 35 28.15 -14.86 -1.64
C ASN A 35 27.11 -13.90 -1.02
N LEU A 36 26.74 -12.86 -1.76
CA LEU A 36 25.73 -11.88 -1.32
C LEU A 36 24.35 -12.54 -1.18
N GLU A 37 23.95 -13.35 -2.14
CA GLU A 37 22.71 -14.14 -2.08
C GLU A 37 22.72 -15.14 -0.92
N GLN A 38 23.83 -15.84 -0.69
CA GLN A 38 23.95 -16.72 0.48
C GLN A 38 23.83 -15.96 1.81
N ASN A 39 24.43 -14.77 1.90
CA ASN A 39 24.31 -13.92 3.09
C ASN A 39 22.86 -13.44 3.30
N LYS A 40 22.18 -13.05 2.21
CA LYS A 40 20.77 -12.66 2.22
C LYS A 40 19.88 -13.79 2.75
N GLU A 41 20.01 -14.99 2.19
CA GLU A 41 19.26 -16.18 2.61
C GLU A 41 19.52 -16.56 4.08
N CYS A 42 20.77 -16.42 4.53
CA CYS A 42 21.12 -16.63 5.93
C CYS A 42 20.44 -15.62 6.85
N LEU A 43 20.41 -14.33 6.48
CA LEU A 43 19.72 -13.29 7.24
C LEU A 43 18.21 -13.54 7.30
N ILE A 44 17.59 -13.90 6.17
CA ILE A 44 16.18 -14.26 6.10
C ILE A 44 15.87 -15.44 7.02
N SER A 45 16.70 -16.49 6.98
CA SER A 45 16.55 -17.66 7.85
C SER A 45 16.71 -17.31 9.34
N LEU A 46 17.70 -16.47 9.68
CA LEU A 46 17.95 -16.01 11.04
C LEU A 46 16.86 -15.07 11.56
N SER A 47 16.17 -14.35 10.68
CA SER A 47 15.05 -13.46 11.06
C SER A 47 13.94 -14.22 11.78
N ARG A 48 13.78 -15.53 11.54
CA ARG A 48 12.81 -16.38 12.27
C ARG A 48 13.10 -16.49 13.77
N PHE A 49 14.36 -16.32 14.18
CA PHE A 49 14.78 -16.46 15.58
C PHE A 49 15.21 -15.12 16.19
N LYS A 50 15.75 -14.21 15.36
CA LYS A 50 16.32 -12.93 15.76
C LYS A 50 15.75 -11.78 14.92
N PHE A 51 14.45 -11.83 14.66
CA PHE A 51 13.70 -10.89 13.82
C PHE A 51 14.10 -9.44 14.08
N SER A 52 14.06 -9.02 15.34
CA SER A 52 14.38 -7.66 15.76
C SER A 52 15.77 -7.20 15.38
N LEU A 53 16.77 -8.07 15.50
CA LEU A 53 18.15 -7.73 15.23
C LEU A 53 18.38 -7.61 13.72
N VAL A 54 17.85 -8.57 12.96
CA VAL A 54 17.96 -8.61 11.50
C VAL A 54 17.23 -7.43 10.86
N ILE A 55 15.96 -7.18 11.21
CA ILE A 55 15.19 -6.06 10.64
C ILE A 55 15.81 -4.71 10.99
N ASN A 56 16.30 -4.51 12.22
CA ASN A 56 16.99 -3.27 12.57
C ASN A 56 18.26 -3.10 11.74
N GLY A 57 19.10 -4.14 11.61
CA GLY A 57 20.30 -4.09 10.79
C GLY A 57 20.02 -3.75 9.34
N LEU A 58 19.06 -4.43 8.71
CA LEU A 58 18.63 -4.13 7.33
C LEU A 58 18.06 -2.72 7.20
N THR A 59 17.28 -2.25 8.18
CA THR A 59 16.74 -0.89 8.19
C THR A 59 17.85 0.16 8.29
N ASP A 60 18.88 -0.10 9.10
CA ASP A 60 20.01 0.80 9.24
C ASP A 60 20.88 0.82 7.97
N ILE A 61 21.05 -0.34 7.30
CA ILE A 61 21.66 -0.39 5.95
C ILE A 61 20.88 0.48 4.96
N LEU A 62 19.54 0.38 4.91
CA LEU A 62 18.73 1.23 4.02
C LEU A 62 18.93 2.72 4.29
N LYS A 63 19.01 3.13 5.57
CA LYS A 63 19.32 4.52 5.93
C LYS A 63 20.74 4.92 5.52
N THR A 64 21.70 4.02 5.63
CA THR A 64 23.08 4.27 5.16
C THR A 64 23.07 4.53 3.65
N ILE A 65 22.38 3.69 2.87
CA ILE A 65 22.20 3.89 1.43
C ILE A 65 21.56 5.26 1.16
N ASP A 66 20.50 5.62 1.89
CA ASP A 66 19.79 6.89 1.71
C ASP A 66 20.62 8.15 2.00
N ASN A 67 21.51 8.07 2.98
CA ASN A 67 22.41 9.17 3.34
C ASN A 67 23.65 9.27 2.43
N THR A 68 23.84 8.30 1.55
CA THR A 68 25.03 8.22 0.70
C THR A 68 24.91 9.23 -0.45
N ARG A 69 25.62 10.36 -0.35
CA ARG A 69 25.59 11.46 -1.34
C ARG A 69 26.61 11.24 -2.45
N TYR A 70 26.20 10.98 -3.69
CA TYR A 70 27.14 11.06 -4.83
C TYR A 70 26.47 11.39 -6.18
N GLY A 71 27.27 11.95 -7.11
CA GLY A 71 26.83 12.55 -8.38
C GLY A 71 27.49 11.93 -9.62
N GLY A 72 27.12 10.70 -9.96
CA GLY A 72 27.51 10.02 -11.21
C GLY A 72 26.56 8.87 -11.57
N PHE A 73 26.36 8.59 -12.86
CA PHE A 73 25.39 7.61 -13.36
C PHE A 73 25.63 6.17 -12.84
N ASP A 74 26.88 5.70 -12.84
CA ASP A 74 27.21 4.34 -12.35
C ASP A 74 26.92 4.19 -10.85
N GLN A 75 27.04 5.28 -10.09
CA GLN A 75 26.81 5.27 -8.66
C GLN A 75 25.32 5.30 -8.31
N GLU A 76 24.52 6.01 -9.09
CA GLU A 76 23.06 5.97 -9.00
C GLU A 76 22.52 4.56 -9.27
N LYS A 77 23.04 3.88 -10.31
CA LYS A 77 22.70 2.49 -10.58
C LYS A 77 23.01 1.58 -9.39
N ASN A 78 24.21 1.69 -8.82
CA ASN A 78 24.63 0.89 -7.66
C ASN A 78 23.77 1.16 -6.41
N ILE A 79 23.30 2.40 -6.22
CA ILE A 79 22.36 2.75 -5.14
C ILE A 79 21.05 2.00 -5.32
N TYR A 80 20.43 2.06 -6.50
CA TYR A 80 19.17 1.38 -6.74
C TYR A 80 19.31 -0.15 -6.68
N GLU A 81 20.38 -0.72 -7.22
CA GLU A 81 20.64 -2.16 -7.09
C GLU A 81 20.80 -2.58 -5.62
N SER A 82 21.47 -1.76 -4.80
CA SER A 82 21.58 -2.02 -3.36
C SER A 82 20.23 -1.92 -2.66
N TYR A 83 19.39 -0.93 -3.02
CA TYR A 83 18.02 -0.86 -2.52
C TYR A 83 17.21 -2.11 -2.86
N LEU A 84 17.28 -2.59 -4.10
CA LEU A 84 16.54 -3.79 -4.52
C LEU A 84 16.92 -5.00 -3.66
N ILE A 85 18.21 -5.24 -3.45
CA ILE A 85 18.71 -6.39 -2.68
C ILE A 85 18.28 -6.32 -1.22
N VAL A 86 18.39 -5.14 -0.60
CA VAL A 86 18.05 -4.97 0.81
C VAL A 86 16.53 -4.97 1.03
N LEU A 87 15.75 -4.34 0.15
CA LEU A 87 14.29 -4.36 0.22
C LEU A 87 13.73 -5.78 0.05
N ASP A 88 14.26 -6.57 -0.89
CA ASP A 88 13.90 -7.98 -1.06
C ASP A 88 14.16 -8.78 0.23
N ALA A 89 15.32 -8.60 0.85
CA ALA A 89 15.64 -9.23 2.14
C ALA A 89 14.64 -8.82 3.25
N VAL A 90 14.30 -7.53 3.33
CA VAL A 90 13.33 -7.00 4.30
C VAL A 90 11.93 -7.58 4.04
N GLU A 91 11.46 -7.57 2.80
CA GLU A 91 10.16 -8.13 2.39
C GLU A 91 10.06 -9.59 2.83
N GLN A 92 11.06 -10.41 2.50
CA GLN A 92 11.07 -11.83 2.85
C GLN A 92 11.15 -12.05 4.37
N CYS A 93 11.90 -11.22 5.10
CA CYS A 93 11.91 -11.27 6.57
C CYS A 93 10.52 -10.96 7.15
N LEU A 94 9.82 -9.95 6.62
CA LEU A 94 8.47 -9.58 7.05
C LEU A 94 7.43 -10.65 6.70
N ALA A 95 7.50 -11.25 5.50
CA ALA A 95 6.57 -12.28 5.05
C ALA A 95 6.63 -13.56 5.92
N ASN A 96 7.82 -13.90 6.43
CA ASN A 96 8.04 -15.05 7.31
C ASN A 96 7.49 -14.87 8.75
N THR A 97 6.92 -13.71 9.09
CA THR A 97 6.39 -13.46 10.44
C THR A 97 5.03 -14.08 10.71
N LYS A 98 4.32 -14.57 9.69
CA LYS A 98 2.96 -15.13 9.82
C LYS A 98 2.85 -16.29 10.83
N ASP A 99 3.94 -17.02 11.05
CA ASP A 99 3.99 -18.17 11.96
C ASP A 99 4.63 -17.86 13.33
N MET A 100 5.01 -16.60 13.58
CA MET A 100 5.80 -16.22 14.76
C MET A 100 4.95 -15.43 15.74
N SER A 101 4.87 -15.93 16.98
CA SER A 101 4.33 -15.19 18.13
C SER A 101 5.32 -14.12 18.59
N THR A 102 5.66 -13.15 17.73
CA THR A 102 6.44 -11.98 18.14
C THR A 102 5.60 -11.13 19.08
N SER A 103 6.16 -10.81 20.25
CA SER A 103 5.54 -9.91 21.22
C SER A 103 5.18 -8.58 20.54
N ARG A 104 3.90 -8.18 20.62
CA ARG A 104 3.32 -6.95 20.05
C ARG A 104 4.14 -5.67 20.33
N LEU A 105 4.96 -5.68 21.40
CA LEU A 105 5.80 -4.55 21.81
C LEU A 105 6.95 -4.23 20.82
N HIS A 106 7.43 -5.21 20.06
CA HIS A 106 8.54 -5.00 19.13
C HIS A 106 8.08 -4.42 17.79
N GLU A 107 6.82 -4.65 17.39
CA GLU A 107 6.36 -4.36 16.03
C GLU A 107 6.22 -2.86 15.75
N ALA A 108 5.76 -2.08 16.74
CA ALA A 108 5.65 -0.62 16.62
C ALA A 108 7.01 0.07 16.42
N ILE A 109 8.09 -0.53 16.91
CA ILE A 109 9.45 0.00 16.75
C ILE A 109 9.89 -0.10 15.28
N TYR A 110 9.53 -1.18 14.58
CA TYR A 110 9.86 -1.34 13.16
C TYR A 110 9.08 -0.39 12.29
N VAL A 111 7.77 -0.22 12.56
CA VAL A 111 6.97 0.77 11.84
C VAL A 111 7.60 2.15 11.95
N ASN A 112 8.05 2.57 13.13
CA ASN A 112 8.63 3.91 13.29
C ASN A 112 10.00 4.08 12.63
N LYS A 113 10.80 3.02 12.49
CA LYS A 113 12.13 3.09 11.87
C LYS A 113 12.12 2.86 10.36
N LEU A 114 11.33 1.89 9.90
CA LEU A 114 11.31 1.42 8.52
C LEU A 114 10.39 2.27 7.65
N LEU A 115 9.22 2.67 8.17
CA LEU A 115 8.22 3.39 7.40
C LEU A 115 8.77 4.68 6.75
N PRO A 116 9.53 5.56 7.45
CA PRO A 116 10.02 6.79 6.82
C PRO A 116 10.89 6.53 5.58
N VAL A 117 11.73 5.48 5.65
CA VAL A 117 12.60 5.07 4.54
C VAL A 117 11.75 4.53 3.39
N VAL A 118 10.81 3.63 3.68
CA VAL A 118 9.93 3.03 2.68
C VAL A 118 9.05 4.08 1.99
N CYS A 119 8.46 5.01 2.75
CA CYS A 119 7.68 6.12 2.21
C CYS A 119 8.50 6.99 1.25
N LYS A 120 9.77 7.27 1.59
CA LYS A 120 10.66 8.02 0.70
C LYS A 120 10.91 7.26 -0.61
N LEU A 121 11.12 5.95 -0.53
CA LEU A 121 11.38 5.09 -1.69
C LEU A 121 10.17 4.95 -2.62
N LEU A 122 8.96 4.94 -2.08
CA LEU A 122 7.72 4.99 -2.86
C LEU A 122 7.62 6.25 -3.72
N ASN A 123 8.19 7.37 -3.24
CA ASN A 123 8.11 8.69 -3.85
C ASN A 123 9.40 9.13 -4.56
N VAL A 124 10.36 8.22 -4.81
CA VAL A 124 11.57 8.53 -5.59
C VAL A 124 11.17 9.01 -6.97
N PRO A 125 11.69 10.15 -7.48
CA PRO A 125 11.34 10.66 -8.80
C PRO A 125 11.97 9.83 -9.94
N GLY A 126 11.30 9.76 -11.09
CA GLY A 126 11.81 9.13 -12.32
C GLY A 126 11.08 7.85 -12.75
N ASP A 127 11.08 7.56 -14.04
CA ASP A 127 10.29 6.45 -14.62
C ASP A 127 11.14 5.33 -15.21
N GLY A 128 12.43 5.27 -14.83
CA GLY A 128 13.31 4.17 -15.22
C GLY A 128 12.84 2.84 -14.63
N ILE A 129 13.05 1.74 -15.36
CA ILE A 129 12.66 0.38 -14.95
C ILE A 129 13.16 0.05 -13.53
N THR A 130 14.42 0.40 -13.23
CA THR A 130 15.01 0.16 -11.90
C THR A 130 14.29 0.95 -10.79
N VAL A 131 13.92 2.21 -11.06
CA VAL A 131 13.17 3.04 -10.10
C VAL A 131 11.78 2.44 -9.85
N GLN A 132 11.11 1.98 -10.91
CA GLN A 132 9.82 1.29 -10.78
C GLN A 132 9.94 0.00 -9.94
N HIS A 133 10.99 -0.78 -10.14
CA HIS A 133 11.24 -1.98 -9.32
C HIS A 133 11.50 -1.63 -7.84
N VAL A 134 12.23 -0.54 -7.56
CA VAL A 134 12.44 -0.07 -6.19
C VAL A 134 11.12 0.36 -5.55
N ARG A 135 10.28 1.12 -6.26
CA ARG A 135 8.93 1.48 -5.78
C ARG A 135 8.08 0.23 -5.53
N GLN A 136 8.15 -0.76 -6.42
CA GLN A 136 7.40 -2.01 -6.26
C GLN A 136 7.84 -2.80 -5.01
N LEU A 137 9.14 -2.99 -4.79
CA LEU A 137 9.63 -3.66 -3.58
C LEU A 137 9.32 -2.85 -2.32
N ALA A 138 9.42 -1.52 -2.36
CA ALA A 138 9.01 -0.67 -1.26
C ALA A 138 7.50 -0.83 -0.93
N SER A 139 6.66 -0.94 -1.97
CA SER A 139 5.23 -1.27 -1.83
C SER A 139 5.03 -2.63 -1.17
N ASN A 140 5.76 -3.66 -1.61
CA ASN A 140 5.67 -5.00 -1.03
C ASN A 140 6.11 -5.03 0.45
N VAL A 141 7.17 -4.31 0.79
CA VAL A 141 7.62 -4.14 2.18
C VAL A 141 6.53 -3.47 3.02
N LEU A 142 5.91 -2.39 2.52
CA LEU A 142 4.82 -1.71 3.23
C LEU A 142 3.59 -2.62 3.39
N PHE A 143 3.27 -3.40 2.36
CA PHE A 143 2.20 -4.39 2.40
C PHE A 143 2.48 -5.44 3.47
N ALA A 144 3.67 -6.07 3.45
CA ALA A 144 4.08 -7.09 4.42
C ALA A 144 4.10 -6.52 5.85
N LEU A 145 4.57 -5.29 6.04
CA LEU A 145 4.55 -4.59 7.34
C LEU A 145 3.11 -4.39 7.84
N SER A 146 2.19 -4.04 6.95
CA SER A 146 0.80 -3.75 7.31
C SER A 146 -0.03 -4.98 7.68
N VAL A 147 0.39 -6.20 7.30
CA VAL A 147 -0.29 -7.45 7.68
C VAL A 147 -0.43 -7.55 9.21
N ASN A 148 0.64 -7.27 9.95
CA ASN A 148 0.66 -7.34 11.41
C ASN A 148 0.50 -5.95 12.07
N ASN A 149 0.76 -4.87 11.35
CA ASN A 149 0.76 -3.51 11.91
C ASN A 149 -0.27 -2.56 11.30
N PHE A 150 -1.39 -3.11 10.81
CA PHE A 150 -2.47 -2.33 10.23
C PHE A 150 -2.92 -1.19 11.15
N SER A 151 -3.22 -1.45 12.42
CA SER A 151 -3.73 -0.42 13.33
C SER A 151 -2.78 0.77 13.46
N THR A 152 -1.46 0.53 13.55
CA THR A 152 -0.45 1.59 13.65
C THR A 152 -0.35 2.41 12.37
N LEU A 153 -0.32 1.74 11.20
CA LEU A 153 -0.27 2.41 9.91
C LEU A 153 -1.57 3.16 9.60
N PHE A 154 -2.71 2.56 9.91
CA PHE A 154 -4.03 3.16 9.74
C PHE A 154 -4.19 4.39 10.62
N SER A 155 -3.71 4.36 11.88
CA SER A 155 -3.68 5.56 12.72
C SER A 155 -2.86 6.69 12.09
N LYS A 156 -1.73 6.40 11.43
CA LYS A 156 -0.97 7.43 10.69
C LYS A 156 -1.78 8.01 9.53
N VAL A 157 -2.49 7.17 8.77
CA VAL A 157 -3.40 7.63 7.69
C VAL A 157 -4.51 8.53 8.26
N VAL A 158 -5.13 8.14 9.39
CA VAL A 158 -6.18 8.93 10.04
C VAL A 158 -5.64 10.27 10.53
N SER A 159 -4.53 10.28 11.26
CA SER A 159 -3.89 11.52 11.73
C SER A 159 -3.48 12.43 10.59
N ARG A 160 -3.08 11.86 9.44
CA ARG A 160 -2.78 12.67 8.25
C ARG A 160 -4.04 13.30 7.66
N LEU A 161 -5.14 12.56 7.55
CA LEU A 161 -6.41 13.14 7.10
C LEU A 161 -6.85 14.29 8.01
N GLU A 162 -6.69 14.15 9.32
CA GLU A 162 -6.98 15.20 10.31
C GLU A 162 -6.06 16.42 10.15
N SER A 163 -4.77 16.19 9.91
CA SER A 163 -3.82 17.25 9.57
C SER A 163 -4.25 18.00 8.31
N LEU A 164 -4.66 17.32 7.25
CA LEU A 164 -5.11 17.96 6.00
C LEU A 164 -6.42 18.77 6.15
N ILE A 165 -7.23 18.46 7.16
CA ILE A 165 -8.44 19.23 7.49
C ILE A 165 -8.06 20.52 8.23
N THR A 166 -7.02 20.47 9.08
CA THR A 166 -6.66 21.56 10.00
C THR A 166 -5.57 22.48 9.47
N SER A 167 -4.72 22.04 8.54
CA SER A 167 -3.60 22.84 8.02
C SER A 167 -4.03 23.89 6.99
N GLY A 168 -3.57 25.14 7.21
CA GLY A 168 -3.46 26.16 6.16
C GLY A 168 -2.54 25.68 5.03
N ASP A 169 -2.66 26.26 3.84
CA ASP A 169 -2.24 25.73 2.53
C ASP A 169 -0.75 25.38 2.30
N GLU A 170 0.09 25.29 3.33
CA GLU A 170 1.53 25.20 3.12
C GLU A 170 2.06 23.78 3.35
N THR A 171 2.62 23.23 2.28
CA THR A 171 3.28 21.91 2.10
C THR A 171 2.35 20.71 1.79
N TYR A 172 1.90 20.65 0.53
CA TYR A 172 1.34 19.46 -0.09
C TYR A 172 2.46 18.42 -0.32
N GLU A 173 2.68 17.53 0.64
CA GLU A 173 3.36 16.26 0.40
C GLU A 173 2.30 15.20 0.08
N ALA A 174 2.09 14.96 -1.22
CA ALA A 174 1.10 14.03 -1.76
C ALA A 174 1.25 12.58 -1.25
N GLY A 175 2.45 12.22 -0.77
CA GLY A 175 2.87 10.83 -0.57
C GLY A 175 2.22 10.07 0.59
N ASP A 176 1.53 10.75 1.53
CA ASP A 176 1.00 10.05 2.72
C ASP A 176 -0.40 9.46 2.53
N LEU A 177 -1.24 10.05 1.67
CA LEU A 177 -2.53 9.42 1.32
C LEU A 177 -2.33 8.20 0.42
N ASP A 178 -1.24 8.22 -0.34
CA ASP A 178 -0.79 7.14 -1.19
C ASP A 178 -0.53 5.84 -0.39
N LEU A 179 -0.18 5.94 0.90
CA LEU A 179 0.02 4.78 1.78
C LEU A 179 -1.15 3.80 1.77
N ILE A 180 -2.38 4.29 1.60
CA ILE A 180 -3.60 3.48 1.58
C ILE A 180 -3.51 2.38 0.51
N GLN A 181 -2.96 2.69 -0.66
CA GLN A 181 -2.92 1.72 -1.76
C GLN A 181 -1.91 0.59 -1.51
N HIS A 182 -0.91 0.82 -0.67
CA HIS A 182 0.17 -0.14 -0.40
C HIS A 182 -0.09 -1.00 0.83
N MET A 183 -1.17 -0.75 1.57
CA MET A 183 -1.51 -1.53 2.75
C MET A 183 -2.26 -2.81 2.39
N ASN A 184 -2.00 -3.86 3.16
CA ASN A 184 -2.78 -5.08 3.22
C ASN A 184 -4.10 -4.79 3.94
N VAL A 185 -5.19 -4.85 3.18
CA VAL A 185 -6.55 -4.51 3.63
C VAL A 185 -7.44 -5.72 3.35
N ASP A 186 -7.88 -6.41 4.39
CA ASP A 186 -8.97 -7.40 4.34
C ASP A 186 -10.34 -6.71 4.37
N MET A 187 -11.45 -7.45 4.25
CA MET A 187 -12.80 -6.90 4.19
C MET A 187 -13.15 -6.04 5.42
N LEU A 188 -12.71 -6.44 6.62
CA LEU A 188 -12.96 -5.68 7.85
C LEU A 188 -12.21 -4.34 7.83
N LYS A 189 -10.92 -4.38 7.46
CA LYS A 189 -10.08 -3.19 7.30
C LYS A 189 -10.59 -2.28 6.20
N LEU A 190 -11.10 -2.84 5.09
CA LEU A 190 -11.69 -2.09 3.98
C LEU A 190 -12.94 -1.34 4.44
N THR A 191 -13.81 -2.02 5.19
CA THR A 191 -15.02 -1.40 5.76
C THR A 191 -14.66 -0.21 6.66
N ARG A 192 -13.66 -0.37 7.56
CA ARG A 192 -13.15 0.75 8.37
C ARG A 192 -12.58 1.88 7.53
N LEU A 193 -11.79 1.57 6.51
CA LEU A 193 -11.19 2.57 5.62
C LEU A 193 -12.27 3.41 4.93
N LEU A 194 -13.30 2.76 4.35
CA LEU A 194 -14.38 3.44 3.66
C LEU A 194 -15.19 4.33 4.62
N ASN A 195 -15.53 3.82 5.82
CA ASN A 195 -16.20 4.62 6.85
C ASN A 195 -15.41 5.88 7.22
N GLU A 196 -14.10 5.77 7.45
CA GLU A 196 -13.23 6.92 7.73
C GLU A 196 -13.26 7.96 6.60
N LYS A 197 -13.32 7.50 5.34
CA LYS A 197 -13.41 8.41 4.19
C LYS A 197 -14.75 9.11 4.11
N VAL A 198 -15.84 8.37 4.28
CA VAL A 198 -17.20 8.93 4.29
C VAL A 198 -17.32 10.05 5.34
N GLN A 199 -16.80 9.81 6.55
CA GLN A 199 -16.87 10.78 7.64
C GLN A 199 -16.06 12.06 7.36
N LYS A 200 -14.87 11.93 6.76
CA LYS A 200 -13.94 13.05 6.57
C LYS A 200 -14.05 13.74 5.22
N TRP A 201 -14.74 13.15 4.23
CA TRP A 201 -14.79 13.64 2.85
C TRP A 201 -15.15 15.13 2.72
N ARG A 202 -16.23 15.54 3.38
CA ARG A 202 -16.75 16.93 3.30
C ARG A 202 -15.85 17.95 4.02
N LEU A 203 -14.98 17.49 4.92
CA LEU A 203 -14.05 18.32 5.67
C LEU A 203 -12.75 18.56 4.89
N LEU A 204 -12.42 17.65 3.97
CA LEU A 204 -11.21 17.73 3.17
C LEU A 204 -11.34 18.76 2.03
N LYS A 205 -10.24 19.47 1.77
CA LYS A 205 -10.12 20.34 0.58
C LYS A 205 -10.16 19.51 -0.70
N LYS A 206 -10.75 20.07 -1.77
CA LYS A 206 -10.94 19.41 -3.07
C LYS A 206 -9.64 18.91 -3.71
N ILE A 207 -8.50 19.54 -3.42
CA ILE A 207 -7.19 19.15 -3.95
C ILE A 207 -6.77 17.73 -3.49
N HIS A 208 -7.18 17.32 -2.29
CA HIS A 208 -6.84 16.00 -1.74
C HIS A 208 -7.80 14.90 -2.18
N HIS A 209 -8.98 15.25 -2.70
CA HIS A 209 -9.99 14.26 -3.12
C HIS A 209 -9.49 13.41 -4.29
N THR A 210 -8.75 13.99 -5.24
CA THR A 210 -8.25 13.25 -6.40
C THR A 210 -7.29 12.13 -6.00
N GLU A 211 -6.33 12.43 -5.13
CA GLU A 211 -5.38 11.43 -4.63
C GLU A 211 -6.12 10.35 -3.85
N LEU A 212 -6.99 10.79 -2.94
CA LEU A 212 -7.76 9.89 -2.11
C LEU A 212 -8.61 8.89 -2.92
N VAL A 213 -9.25 9.34 -4.00
CA VAL A 213 -10.04 8.49 -4.89
C VAL A 213 -9.17 7.39 -5.50
N LYS A 214 -8.00 7.76 -6.02
CA LYS A 214 -7.07 6.81 -6.64
C LYS A 214 -6.55 5.79 -5.63
N SER A 215 -6.12 6.24 -4.45
CA SER A 215 -5.56 5.33 -3.44
C SER A 215 -6.61 4.35 -2.92
N VAL A 216 -7.86 4.78 -2.75
CA VAL A 216 -8.97 3.88 -2.33
C VAL A 216 -9.35 2.89 -3.43
N GLU A 217 -9.42 3.34 -4.69
CA GLU A 217 -9.65 2.45 -5.83
C GLU A 217 -8.61 1.33 -5.89
N LYS A 218 -7.32 1.71 -5.78
CA LYS A 218 -6.22 0.74 -5.76
C LYS A 218 -6.26 -0.19 -4.55
N ALA A 219 -6.64 0.31 -3.37
CA ALA A 219 -6.81 -0.55 -2.21
C ALA A 219 -7.91 -1.61 -2.41
N ILE A 220 -9.02 -1.27 -3.09
CA ILE A 220 -10.07 -2.24 -3.41
C ILE A 220 -9.57 -3.27 -4.42
N TRP A 221 -8.86 -2.85 -5.47
CA TRP A 221 -8.22 -3.79 -6.42
C TRP A 221 -7.26 -4.74 -5.72
N ASN A 222 -6.39 -4.21 -4.86
CA ASN A 222 -5.43 -5.02 -4.13
C ASN A 222 -6.12 -5.98 -3.15
N TRP A 223 -7.25 -5.59 -2.54
CA TRP A 223 -8.08 -6.51 -1.75
C TRP A 223 -8.65 -7.64 -2.60
N LEU A 224 -9.20 -7.35 -3.80
CA LEU A 224 -9.71 -8.38 -4.71
C LEU A 224 -8.61 -9.37 -5.13
N ASP A 225 -7.41 -8.88 -5.43
CA ASP A 225 -6.28 -9.71 -5.84
C ASP A 225 -5.71 -10.54 -4.67
N THR A 226 -5.72 -9.98 -3.45
CA THR A 226 -5.15 -10.62 -2.26
C THR A 226 -6.12 -11.61 -1.61
N TYR A 227 -7.42 -11.29 -1.58
CA TYR A 227 -8.47 -12.01 -0.84
C TYR A 227 -9.68 -12.35 -1.75
N PRO A 228 -9.48 -13.06 -2.87
CA PRO A 228 -10.57 -13.38 -3.81
C PRO A 228 -11.69 -14.24 -3.17
N GLU A 229 -11.35 -15.02 -2.14
CA GLU A 229 -12.31 -15.78 -1.35
C GLU A 229 -13.25 -14.89 -0.53
N GLU A 230 -12.74 -13.81 0.08
CA GLU A 230 -13.57 -12.85 0.82
C GLU A 230 -14.56 -12.17 -0.11
N PHE A 231 -14.13 -11.84 -1.34
CA PHE A 231 -15.02 -11.31 -2.36
C PHE A 231 -16.10 -12.32 -2.76
N THR A 232 -15.72 -13.58 -2.98
CA THR A 232 -16.67 -14.65 -3.30
C THR A 232 -17.71 -14.83 -2.19
N ASP A 233 -17.29 -14.74 -0.93
CA ASP A 233 -18.17 -14.82 0.22
C ASP A 233 -19.07 -13.58 0.34
N LEU A 234 -18.55 -12.38 0.06
CA LEU A 234 -19.33 -11.15 0.01
C LEU A 234 -20.47 -11.23 -1.00
N GLN A 235 -20.24 -11.81 -2.18
CA GLN A 235 -21.29 -12.01 -3.19
C GLN A 235 -22.42 -12.94 -2.70
N LYS A 236 -22.12 -13.90 -1.83
CA LYS A 236 -23.11 -14.84 -1.27
C LYS A 236 -23.78 -14.30 0.00
N ARG A 237 -23.02 -13.55 0.80
CA ARG A 237 -23.40 -13.02 2.11
C ARG A 237 -23.05 -11.54 2.16
N PRO A 238 -23.95 -10.68 1.64
CA PRO A 238 -23.71 -9.25 1.59
C PRO A 238 -23.47 -8.66 2.97
N ASN A 239 -22.50 -7.74 3.08
CA ASN A 239 -22.18 -7.06 4.32
C ASN A 239 -22.90 -5.70 4.36
N ALA A 240 -23.83 -5.53 5.32
CA ALA A 240 -24.65 -4.33 5.44
C ALA A 240 -23.84 -3.06 5.78
N GLU A 241 -22.83 -3.17 6.64
CA GLU A 241 -21.98 -2.02 7.01
C GLU A 241 -21.10 -1.59 5.84
N LEU A 242 -20.53 -2.55 5.11
CA LEU A 242 -19.77 -2.27 3.89
C LEU A 242 -20.67 -1.60 2.84
N SER A 243 -21.86 -2.14 2.59
CA SER A 243 -22.84 -1.59 1.65
C SER A 243 -23.20 -0.15 1.99
N ASP A 244 -23.55 0.13 3.25
CA ASP A 244 -23.89 1.48 3.70
C ASP A 244 -22.73 2.48 3.49
N ASN A 245 -21.49 2.07 3.78
CA ASN A 245 -20.31 2.90 3.50
C ASN A 245 -20.08 3.12 2.00
N CYS A 246 -20.24 2.08 1.18
CA CYS A 246 -20.12 2.17 -0.28
C CYS A 246 -21.18 3.10 -0.88
N GLU A 247 -22.42 3.01 -0.44
CA GLU A 247 -23.51 3.87 -0.90
C GLU A 247 -23.28 5.34 -0.54
N LYS A 248 -22.93 5.61 0.72
CA LYS A 248 -22.61 6.98 1.17
C LYS A 248 -21.44 7.56 0.40
N LEU A 249 -20.38 6.78 0.16
CA LEU A 249 -19.24 7.23 -0.61
C LEU A 249 -19.60 7.45 -2.09
N PHE A 250 -20.42 6.57 -2.67
CA PHE A 250 -20.90 6.73 -4.05
C PHE A 250 -21.60 8.08 -4.25
N GLU A 251 -22.54 8.45 -3.38
CA GLU A 251 -23.25 9.73 -3.46
C GLU A 251 -22.30 10.94 -3.32
N LEU A 252 -21.29 10.83 -2.46
CA LEU A 252 -20.26 11.88 -2.31
C LEU A 252 -19.40 12.03 -3.56
N LEU A 253 -19.05 10.91 -4.20
CA LEU A 253 -18.30 10.87 -5.46
C LEU A 253 -19.11 11.39 -6.64
N ASP A 254 -20.39 11.04 -6.71
CA ASP A 254 -21.31 11.47 -7.76
C ASP A 254 -21.43 13.01 -7.76
N ALA A 255 -21.74 13.59 -6.60
CA ALA A 255 -21.79 15.04 -6.42
C ALA A 255 -20.42 15.72 -6.70
N PHE A 256 -19.31 15.06 -6.39
CA PHE A 256 -17.97 15.58 -6.69
C PHE A 256 -17.66 15.56 -8.20
N GLY A 257 -18.06 14.49 -8.90
CA GLY A 257 -17.87 14.30 -10.33
C GLY A 257 -18.68 15.28 -11.18
N GLU A 258 -19.93 15.56 -10.80
CA GLU A 258 -20.81 16.54 -11.49
C GLU A 258 -20.20 17.94 -11.54
N SER A 259 -19.35 18.30 -10.57
CA SER A 259 -18.73 19.62 -10.51
C SER A 259 -17.75 19.93 -11.66
N ASN A 260 -17.20 18.91 -12.33
CA ASN A 260 -16.28 19.08 -13.45
C ASN A 260 -16.12 17.78 -14.26
N ARG A 261 -16.42 17.81 -15.56
CA ARG A 261 -16.32 16.66 -16.48
C ARG A 261 -14.95 15.98 -16.51
N ARG A 262 -13.84 16.67 -16.23
CA ARG A 262 -12.51 16.03 -16.15
C ARG A 262 -12.39 15.11 -14.94
N LYS A 263 -13.17 15.33 -13.88
CA LYS A 263 -13.16 14.53 -12.66
C LYS A 263 -13.82 13.18 -12.84
N VAL A 264 -14.89 13.17 -13.62
CA VAL A 264 -15.68 11.99 -13.99
C VAL A 264 -14.77 10.83 -14.41
N GLN A 265 -13.75 11.10 -15.23
CA GLN A 265 -12.85 10.06 -15.77
C GLN A 265 -12.09 9.27 -14.69
N TYR A 266 -11.67 9.90 -13.59
CA TYR A 266 -10.95 9.21 -12.52
C TYR A 266 -11.83 8.84 -11.33
N VAL A 267 -13.06 9.35 -11.26
CA VAL A 267 -14.04 9.02 -10.21
C VAL A 267 -14.81 7.75 -10.54
N TRP A 268 -15.11 7.54 -11.82
CA TRP A 268 -15.88 6.40 -12.32
C TRP A 268 -15.31 5.03 -11.98
N PRO A 269 -13.99 4.79 -12.07
CA PRO A 269 -13.41 3.51 -11.66
C PRO A 269 -13.77 3.18 -10.20
N LEU A 270 -13.58 4.13 -9.27
CA LEU A 270 -13.96 3.92 -7.87
C LEU A 270 -15.47 3.71 -7.71
N GLN A 271 -16.32 4.54 -8.33
CA GLN A 271 -17.78 4.36 -8.28
C GLN A 271 -18.21 2.97 -8.78
N THR A 272 -17.56 2.45 -9.83
CA THR A 272 -17.80 1.10 -10.36
C THR A 272 -17.44 0.05 -9.32
N MET A 273 -16.26 0.15 -8.69
CA MET A 273 -15.84 -0.78 -7.64
C MET A 273 -16.79 -0.76 -6.44
N LEU A 274 -17.28 0.42 -6.02
CA LEU A 274 -18.25 0.51 -4.92
C LEU A 274 -19.56 -0.23 -5.23
N LEU A 275 -20.03 -0.21 -6.49
CA LEU A 275 -21.20 -1.01 -6.89
C LEU A 275 -20.90 -2.51 -6.89
N VAL A 276 -19.71 -2.93 -7.35
CA VAL A 276 -19.27 -4.34 -7.32
C VAL A 276 -19.21 -4.90 -5.90
N LEU A 277 -18.88 -4.06 -4.91
CA LEU A 277 -18.92 -4.40 -3.49
C LEU A 277 -20.34 -4.48 -2.90
N CYS A 278 -21.36 -4.04 -3.64
CA CYS A 278 -22.77 -4.02 -3.21
C CYS A 278 -23.63 -4.96 -4.08
N PRO A 279 -23.52 -6.30 -3.92
CA PRO A 279 -24.14 -7.28 -4.81
C PRO A 279 -25.66 -7.12 -4.96
N ILE A 280 -26.39 -6.82 -3.86
CA ILE A 280 -27.85 -6.65 -3.89
C ILE A 280 -28.23 -5.45 -4.77
N ILE A 281 -27.55 -4.33 -4.60
CA ILE A 281 -27.81 -3.11 -5.36
C ILE A 281 -27.44 -3.33 -6.83
N LEU A 282 -26.29 -3.94 -7.09
CA LEU A 282 -25.86 -4.23 -8.45
C LEU A 282 -26.84 -5.16 -9.17
N GLU A 283 -27.36 -6.20 -8.50
CA GLU A 283 -28.37 -7.10 -9.05
C GLU A 283 -29.68 -6.36 -9.36
N GLU A 284 -30.17 -5.51 -8.45
CA GLU A 284 -31.35 -4.67 -8.70
C GLU A 284 -31.15 -3.79 -9.93
N LEU A 285 -29.99 -3.12 -10.04
CA LEU A 285 -29.68 -2.24 -11.16
C LEU A 285 -29.63 -3.00 -12.49
N VAL A 286 -28.99 -4.16 -12.53
CA VAL A 286 -28.92 -5.01 -13.72
C VAL A 286 -30.31 -5.50 -14.12
N TYR A 287 -31.11 -5.97 -13.15
CA TYR A 287 -32.49 -6.40 -13.38
C TYR A 287 -33.37 -5.26 -13.93
N ALA A 288 -33.26 -4.07 -13.36
CA ALA A 288 -33.99 -2.89 -13.82
C ALA A 288 -33.60 -2.48 -15.25
N LEU A 289 -32.31 -2.56 -15.60
CA LEU A 289 -31.80 -2.16 -16.91
C LEU A 289 -32.10 -3.16 -18.03
N GLU A 290 -31.98 -4.46 -17.75
CA GLU A 290 -32.12 -5.49 -18.80
C GLU A 290 -33.55 -6.02 -18.92
N LYS A 291 -34.26 -6.14 -17.79
CA LYS A 291 -35.58 -6.76 -17.75
C LYS A 291 -36.71 -5.77 -17.50
N GLY A 292 -36.39 -4.46 -17.44
CA GLY A 292 -37.38 -3.40 -17.18
C GLY A 292 -37.99 -3.49 -15.77
N GLY A 293 -37.28 -4.11 -14.83
CA GLY A 293 -37.71 -4.24 -13.45
C GLY A 293 -37.84 -2.90 -12.73
N PRO A 294 -38.54 -2.86 -11.58
CA PRO A 294 -38.60 -1.68 -10.73
C PRO A 294 -37.20 -1.37 -10.19
N CYS A 295 -36.87 -0.08 -10.10
CA CYS A 295 -35.68 0.42 -9.43
C CYS A 295 -36.12 1.42 -8.36
N SER A 296 -35.53 1.33 -7.17
CA SER A 296 -35.83 2.26 -6.09
C SER A 296 -35.46 3.70 -6.49
N ALA A 297 -36.17 4.69 -5.95
CA ALA A 297 -35.83 6.10 -6.19
C ALA A 297 -34.42 6.46 -5.70
N GLU A 298 -33.95 5.78 -4.66
CA GLU A 298 -32.61 5.90 -4.09
C GLU A 298 -31.52 5.37 -5.03
N HIS A 299 -31.85 4.40 -5.88
CA HIS A 299 -30.91 3.79 -6.83
C HIS A 299 -30.95 4.41 -8.24
N LEU A 300 -31.83 5.38 -8.49
CA LEU A 300 -31.98 5.99 -9.81
C LEU A 300 -30.70 6.66 -10.32
N ARG A 301 -29.93 7.31 -9.43
CA ARG A 301 -28.62 7.90 -9.78
C ARG A 301 -27.60 6.83 -10.16
N LYS A 302 -27.51 5.77 -9.36
CA LYS A 302 -26.63 4.62 -9.62
C LYS A 302 -26.99 3.94 -10.95
N ARG A 303 -28.29 3.81 -11.26
CA ARG A 303 -28.77 3.34 -12.57
C ARG A 303 -28.30 4.23 -13.72
N ASN A 304 -28.51 5.55 -13.62
CA ASN A 304 -28.08 6.50 -14.64
C ASN A 304 -26.57 6.45 -14.88
N PHE A 305 -25.80 6.28 -13.81
CA PHE A 305 -24.36 6.06 -13.89
C PHE A 305 -24.02 4.78 -14.66
N VAL A 306 -24.64 3.64 -14.35
CA VAL A 306 -24.42 2.37 -15.08
C VAL A 306 -24.81 2.50 -16.57
N ASP A 307 -25.91 3.19 -16.88
CA ASP A 307 -26.30 3.49 -18.26
C ASP A 307 -25.26 4.36 -18.99
N ALA A 308 -24.72 5.37 -18.31
CA ALA A 308 -23.67 6.22 -18.86
C ALA A 308 -22.36 5.45 -19.11
N LEU A 309 -21.98 4.55 -18.18
CA LEU A 309 -20.84 3.65 -18.33
C LEU A 309 -21.01 2.74 -19.55
N LYS A 310 -22.17 2.07 -19.69
CA LYS A 310 -22.47 1.19 -20.83
C LYS A 310 -22.31 1.95 -22.16
N ARG A 311 -22.84 3.17 -22.25
CA ARG A 311 -22.72 4.00 -23.47
C ARG A 311 -21.27 4.35 -23.80
N GLN A 312 -20.44 4.65 -22.81
CA GLN A 312 -19.02 4.96 -23.06
C GLN A 312 -18.21 3.74 -23.48
N LEU A 313 -18.48 2.56 -22.90
CA LEU A 313 -17.80 1.32 -23.28
C LEU A 313 -18.14 0.89 -24.71
N HIS A 314 -19.37 1.15 -25.17
CA HIS A 314 -19.78 0.90 -26.55
C HIS A 314 -19.28 1.95 -27.56
N ALA A 315 -18.73 3.07 -27.10
CA ALA A 315 -18.23 4.14 -27.95
C ALA A 315 -16.71 4.04 -28.24
N GLN A 316 -16.02 3.06 -27.63
CA GLN A 316 -14.62 2.71 -27.89
C GLN A 316 -14.52 1.60 -28.93
#